data_AF-R5A2I8-F1
#
_entry.id   AF-R5A2I8-F1
#
_cell.length_a   1.000
_cell.length_b   1.000
_cell.length_c   1.000
_cell.angle_alpha   90.00
_cell.angle_beta   90.00
_cell.angle_gamma   90.00
#
_symmetry.space_group_name_H-M   'P 1'
#
loop_
_entity.id
_entity.type
_entity.pdbx_description
1 polymer ?
#
loop_
_entity_poly.entity_id
_entity_poly.type
_entity_poly.pdbx_seq_one_letter_code
_entity_poly.pdbx_strand_id
1 'polypeptide(L)' 'MAFDYKKEYKEFYLPPKKPGIVTVPAMEEYVKAQGIELDFGENRFHHEIYLSDVRRCKPERLKTVIRHPVRRPL' A
#
# COMPACT_ATOMS: atom_id res chain seq x y z
N MET A 1 7.73 -19.39 -9.04
CA MET A 1 6.48 -18.72 -9.42
C MET A 1 6.57 -17.29 -8.92
N ALA A 2 6.39 -16.28 -9.78
CA ALA A 2 6.45 -14.88 -9.34
C ALA A 2 5.10 -14.50 -8.72
N PHE A 3 5.12 -13.95 -7.51
CA PHE A 3 3.91 -13.47 -6.83
C PHE A 3 3.45 -12.17 -7.51
N ASP A 4 2.28 -12.19 -8.14
CA ASP A 4 1.71 -11.01 -8.82
C ASP A 4 0.81 -10.24 -7.85
N TYR A 5 1.44 -9.28 -7.16
CA TYR A 5 0.78 -8.40 -6.19
C TYR A 5 -0.42 -7.64 -6.76
N LYS A 6 -0.49 -7.36 -8.07
CA LYS A 6 -1.64 -6.66 -8.66
C LYS A 6 -2.84 -7.59 -8.84
N LYS A 7 -2.57 -8.86 -9.16
CA LYS A 7 -3.61 -9.88 -9.33
C LYS A 7 -4.18 -10.32 -7.99
N GLU A 8 -3.31 -10.55 -7.00
CA GLU A 8 -3.67 -10.99 -5.66
C GLU A 8 -4.35 -9.87 -4.84
N TYR A 9 -3.90 -8.62 -4.98
CA TYR A 9 -4.38 -7.49 -4.17
C TYR A 9 -5.23 -6.48 -4.95
N LYS A 10 -6.04 -6.96 -5.91
CA LYS A 10 -6.85 -6.10 -6.80
C LYS A 10 -7.76 -5.11 -6.06
N GLU A 11 -8.27 -5.49 -4.90
CA GLU A 11 -9.12 -4.66 -4.04
C GLU A 11 -8.44 -3.39 -3.51
N PHE A 12 -7.10 -3.38 -3.42
CA PHE A 12 -6.32 -2.23 -2.96
C PHE A 12 -6.01 -1.23 -4.09
N TYR A 13 -6.15 -1.64 -5.36
CA TYR A 13 -5.86 -0.80 -6.52
C TYR A 13 -7.10 -0.11 -7.10
N LEU A 14 -8.30 -0.60 -6.76
CA LEU A 14 -9.57 -0.02 -7.16
C LEU A 14 -10.24 0.56 -5.92
N PRO A 15 -10.22 1.90 -5.72
CA PRO A 15 -10.81 2.49 -4.53
C PRO A 15 -12.30 2.14 -4.45
N PRO A 16 -12.78 1.57 -3.33
CA PRO A 16 -14.20 1.28 -3.15
C PRO A 16 -15.01 2.58 -3.12
N LYS A 17 -16.27 2.53 -3.60
CA LYS A 17 -17.20 3.68 -3.55
C LYS A 17 -17.46 4.20 -2.13
N LYS A 18 -17.20 3.36 -1.12
CA LYS A 18 -17.29 3.72 0.30
C LYS A 18 -15.89 3.67 0.90
N PRO A 19 -15.44 4.73 1.60
CA PRO A 19 -14.20 4.66 2.36
C PRO A 19 -14.26 3.50 3.36
N GLY A 20 -13.20 2.70 3.42
CA GLY A 20 -13.08 1.55 4.30
C GLY A 20 -11.63 1.37 4.73
N ILE A 21 -11.44 0.77 5.90
CA ILE A 21 -10.11 0.39 6.38
C ILE A 21 -9.72 -0.89 5.64
N VAL A 22 -8.60 -0.87 4.91
CA VAL A 22 -8.09 -2.05 4.19
C VAL A 22 -6.70 -2.41 4.69
N THR A 23 -6.49 -3.68 5.02
CA THR A 23 -5.24 -4.20 5.61
C THR A 23 -4.33 -4.76 4.52
N VAL A 24 -3.22 -4.09 4.18
CA VAL A 24 -2.29 -4.53 3.11
C VAL A 24 -1.38 -5.66 3.63
N PRO A 25 -1.61 -6.95 3.30
CA PRO A 25 -0.95 -8.06 3.99
C PRO A 25 0.56 -8.11 3.72
N ALA A 26 0.95 -7.83 2.47
CA ALA A 26 2.34 -7.84 2.05
C ALA A 26 3.23 -6.85 2.82
N MET A 27 2.68 -5.70 3.23
CA MET A 27 3.46 -4.70 3.97
C MET A 27 3.65 -5.11 5.43
N GLU A 28 2.61 -5.67 6.08
CA GLU A 28 2.73 -6.16 7.45
C GLU A 28 3.69 -7.36 7.56
N GLU A 29 3.61 -8.29 6.61
CA GLU A 29 4.52 -9.44 6.55
C GLU A 29 5.98 -8.99 6.34
N TYR A 30 6.20 -8.04 5.42
CA TYR A 30 7.54 -7.49 5.19
C TYR A 30 8.08 -6.78 6.43
N VAL A 31 7.25 -5.96 7.10
CA VAL A 31 7.62 -5.26 8.34
C VAL A 31 8.06 -6.24 9.42
N LYS A 32 7.27 -7.31 9.65
CA LYS A 32 7.61 -8.37 10.60
C LYS A 32 8.91 -9.09 10.22
N ALA A 33 9.06 -9.45 8.95
CA ALA A 33 10.25 -10.16 8.46
C ALA A 33 11.54 -9.33 8.57
N GLN A 34 11.43 -8.00 8.46
CA GLN A 34 12.57 -7.09 8.60
C GLN A 34 12.83 -6.64 10.05
N GLY A 35 12.03 -7.08 11.02
CA GLY A 35 12.17 -6.66 12.42
C GLY A 35 11.96 -5.16 12.63
N ILE A 36 11.13 -4.54 11.78
CA ILE A 36 10.69 -3.15 11.93
C ILE A 36 9.22 -3.13 12.36
N GLU A 37 8.72 -1.99 12.78
CA GLU A 37 7.32 -1.82 13.22
C GLU A 37 6.65 -0.71 12.43
N LEU A 38 5.35 -0.85 12.16
CA LEU A 38 4.53 0.24 11.64
C LEU A 38 4.36 1.33 12.71
N ASP A 39 4.53 2.59 12.33
CA ASP A 39 4.54 3.72 13.26
C ASP A 39 3.59 4.83 12.82
N PHE A 40 2.30 4.58 13.01
CA PHE A 40 1.24 5.56 12.78
C PHE A 40 1.04 6.45 14.01
N GLY A 41 1.98 7.36 14.25
CA GLY A 41 1.89 8.40 15.28
C GLY A 41 1.14 9.65 14.83
N GLU A 42 0.93 10.60 15.75
CA GLU A 42 0.15 11.84 15.51
C GLU A 42 0.64 12.68 14.32
N ASN A 43 1.92 12.58 13.94
CA ASN A 43 2.50 13.27 12.77
C ASN A 43 3.13 12.31 11.75
N ARG A 44 2.76 11.03 11.77
CA ARG A 44 3.29 10.01 10.85
C ARG A 44 2.14 9.34 10.11
N PHE A 45 1.91 9.80 8.89
CA PHE A 45 0.80 9.33 8.06
C PHE A 45 1.25 8.38 6.96
N HIS A 46 0.31 7.57 6.48
CA HIS A 46 0.48 6.90 5.20
C HIS A 46 0.49 7.93 4.08
N HIS A 47 1.29 7.68 3.05
CA HIS A 47 1.33 8.53 1.87
C HIS A 47 1.09 7.68 0.62
N GLU A 48 0.26 8.20 -0.27
CA GLU A 48 0.05 7.66 -1.60
C GLU A 48 0.74 8.56 -2.62
N ILE A 49 1.57 7.98 -3.48
CA ILE A 49 2.19 8.69 -4.60
C ILE A 49 1.65 8.10 -5.88
N TYR A 50 0.76 8.83 -6.55
CA TYR A 50 0.19 8.44 -7.84
C TYR A 50 1.22 8.68 -8.94
N LEU A 51 1.80 7.61 -9.48
CA LEU A 51 2.77 7.70 -10.58
C LEU A 51 2.09 7.81 -11.95
N SER A 52 0.80 7.45 -12.04
CA SER A 52 0.03 7.41 -13.28
C SER A 52 -1.13 8.41 -13.23
N ASP A 53 -1.40 9.10 -14.33
CA ASP A 53 -2.59 9.96 -14.45
C ASP A 53 -3.83 9.11 -14.73
N VAL A 54 -4.81 9.20 -13.84
CA VAL A 54 -6.07 8.43 -13.90
C VAL A 54 -6.87 8.69 -15.18
N ARG A 55 -6.69 9.86 -15.80
CA ARG A 55 -7.40 10.24 -17.04
C ARG A 55 -6.74 9.68 -18.29
N ARG A 56 -5.48 9.24 -18.19
CA ARG A 56 -4.64 8.84 -19.33
C ARG A 56 -4.32 7.35 -19.36
N CYS A 57 -4.41 6.67 -18.22
CA CYS A 57 -4.07 5.27 -18.08
C CYS A 57 -5.31 4.41 -17.79
N LYS A 58 -5.41 3.26 -18.45
CA LYS A 58 -6.43 2.25 -18.12
C LYS A 58 -6.30 1.83 -16.65
N PRO A 59 -7.41 1.58 -15.92
CA PRO A 59 -7.38 1.27 -14.48
C PRO A 59 -6.40 0.16 -14.09
N GLU A 60 -6.35 -0.94 -14.83
CA GLU A 60 -5.44 -2.07 -14.60
C GLU A 60 -3.93 -1.72 -14.71
N ARG A 61 -3.61 -0.63 -15.43
CA ARG A 61 -2.23 -0.17 -15.65
C ARG A 61 -1.82 0.97 -14.73
N LEU A 62 -2.73 1.50 -13.90
CA LEU A 62 -2.39 2.51 -12.92
C LEU A 62 -1.33 1.98 -11.95
N LYS A 63 -0.46 2.89 -11.53
CA LYS A 63 0.60 2.63 -10.55
C LYS A 63 0.54 3.70 -9.48
N THR A 64 0.43 3.24 -8.24
CA THR A 64 0.46 4.07 -7.03
C THR A 64 1.48 3.44 -6.09
N VAL A 65 2.35 4.25 -5.51
CA VAL A 65 3.23 3.82 -4.42
C VAL A 65 2.53 4.08 -3.10
N ILE A 66 2.33 3.02 -2.31
CA ILE A 66 1.81 3.12 -0.95
C ILE A 66 2.99 3.15 0.01
N ARG A 67 3.05 4.16 0.89
CA ARG A 67 4.11 4.31 1.89
C ARG A 67 3.50 4.33 3.28
N HIS A 68 3.88 3.36 4.10
CA HIS A 68 3.56 3.36 5.52
C HIS A 68 4.75 3.86 6.34
N PRO A 69 4.50 4.65 7.40
CA PRO A 69 5.54 5.03 8.33
C PRO A 69 6.00 3.79 9.11
N VAL A 70 7.31 3.63 9.24
CA VAL A 70 7.93 2.55 10.02
C VAL A 70 8.95 3.09 11.01
N ARG A 71 9.18 2.37 12.09
CA ARG A 71 10.27 2.61 13.04
C ARG A 71 11.07 1.33 13.24
N ARG A 72 12.33 1.47 13.65
CA ARG A 72 13.14 0.34 14.10
C ARG A 72 13.01 0.24 15.62
N PRO A 73 12.54 -0.89 16.17
CA PRO A 73 12.60 -1.11 17.60
C PRO A 73 14.08 -1.12 18.05
N LEU A 74 14.36 -0.46 19.18
CA LEU A 74 15.68 -0.44 19.81
C LEU A 74 16.00 -1.76 20.49
#